data_AF-A0A367MHB7-F1
#
_entry.id   AF-A0A367MHB7-F1
#
_cell.length_a   1.000
_cell.length_b   1.000
_cell.length_c   1.000
_cell.angle_alpha   90.00
_cell.angle_beta   90.00
_cell.angle_gamma   90.00
#
_symmetry.space_group_name_H-M   'P 1'
#
loop_
_entity.id
_entity.type
_entity.pdbx_description
1 polymer ?
#
loop_
_entity_poly.entity_id
_entity_poly.type
_entity_poly.pdbx_seq_one_letter_code
_entity_poly.pdbx_strand_id
1 'polypeptide(L)'
;MSTLEHPLIDRFLDALWLEKGLADNTREAYRNDLQQFNAWLDGRGLRLEGIGRDAILDHLAWRLEQGYKARSTARFLSGLRGFYRYCLRDGLIAAVDEGRSHLAGAEDLGGDYLLPGLVELHTDNLEKHMTPRPGVDWPTASAVLAHDAQIVAAGITTVFDALSIGDVNPKGKRMQQLPKMLEAIGEAAASGDARADHRLHLRCEVSHPQTLEVFRELVEHPLVQLVSVMDHAPGQRQFARLEKYREYYQGKYHLSDAEMDAFIVEQVANSERYSDAARAAIVDVCQGRGLSVASHDDATLAHVRESAGYGMAIAEFPTTVEAARASHEHGLQVLMGAPNVVRGGSHSGNVAAAQLAGIGVLDILSSDYYPASLLHAALLLAGEHSEYDAIRYDLPRAVAMVSRTPALAAGLTDRGEIRVGLRADLLQARALGNNQPVVRQVWRGGQRVF
;
A
#
# COMPACT_ATOMS: atom_id res chain seq x y z
N MET A 1 -17.86 -8.03 -26.13
CA MET A 1 -16.57 -7.78 -25.46
C MET A 1 -15.60 -8.85 -25.97
N SER A 2 -14.46 -8.46 -26.53
CA SER A 2 -13.48 -9.39 -27.11
C SER A 2 -13.00 -10.39 -26.06
N THR A 3 -13.29 -11.67 -26.27
CA THR A 3 -13.00 -12.81 -25.36
C THR A 3 -11.57 -13.34 -25.48
N LEU A 4 -10.58 -12.50 -25.80
CA LEU A 4 -9.25 -12.97 -26.22
C LEU A 4 -8.09 -12.63 -25.27
N GLU A 5 -8.27 -11.80 -24.24
CA GLU A 5 -7.19 -11.48 -23.30
C GLU A 5 -7.57 -11.89 -21.87
N HIS A 6 -6.81 -12.83 -21.31
CA HIS A 6 -6.97 -13.29 -19.93
C HIS A 6 -5.86 -12.66 -19.08
N PRO A 7 -6.17 -11.84 -18.06
CA PRO A 7 -5.18 -11.07 -17.31
C PRO A 7 -4.03 -11.90 -16.72
N LEU A 8 -4.31 -13.12 -16.27
CA LEU A 8 -3.27 -14.03 -15.76
C LEU A 8 -2.29 -14.51 -16.84
N ILE A 9 -2.75 -14.68 -18.08
CA ILE A 9 -1.88 -15.04 -19.20
C ILE A 9 -0.91 -13.90 -19.46
N ASP A 10 -1.39 -12.65 -19.48
CA ASP A 10 -0.54 -11.47 -19.66
C ASP A 10 0.52 -11.35 -18.57
N ARG A 11 0.11 -11.42 -17.30
CA ARG A 11 1.03 -11.37 -16.16
C ARG A 11 2.09 -12.46 -16.22
N PHE A 12 1.70 -13.69 -16.57
CA PHE A 12 2.64 -14.79 -16.75
C PHE A 12 3.67 -14.52 -17.86
N LEU A 13 3.22 -13.97 -19.00
CA LEU A 13 4.09 -13.70 -20.15
C LEU A 13 5.04 -12.53 -19.90
N ASP A 14 4.61 -11.54 -19.13
CA ASP A 14 5.45 -10.41 -18.70
C ASP A 14 6.49 -10.87 -17.68
N ALA A 15 6.10 -11.72 -16.72
CA ALA A 15 7.04 -12.35 -15.79
C ALA A 15 8.10 -13.19 -16.51
N LEU A 16 7.72 -13.97 -17.54
CA LEU A 16 8.68 -14.74 -18.34
C LEU A 16 9.68 -13.86 -19.09
N TRP A 17 9.25 -12.69 -19.57
CA TRP A 17 10.13 -11.73 -20.22
C TRP A 17 11.10 -11.10 -19.23
N LEU A 18 10.58 -10.61 -18.11
CA LEU A 18 11.36 -9.92 -17.08
C LEU A 18 12.41 -10.85 -16.43
N GLU A 19 12.04 -12.09 -16.13
CA GLU A 19 12.89 -13.01 -15.38
C GLU A 19 13.86 -13.80 -16.25
N LYS A 20 13.45 -14.14 -17.48
CA LYS A 20 14.17 -15.12 -18.31
C LYS A 20 14.58 -14.60 -19.68
N GLY A 21 14.25 -13.34 -19.99
CA GLY A 21 14.55 -12.73 -21.29
C GLY A 21 13.99 -13.55 -22.46
N LEU A 22 12.84 -14.21 -22.27
CA LEU A 22 12.31 -15.14 -23.27
C LEU A 22 12.01 -14.40 -24.59
N ALA A 23 12.46 -14.97 -25.71
CA ALA A 23 12.25 -14.37 -27.03
C ALA A 23 10.75 -14.19 -27.36
N ASP A 24 10.42 -13.09 -28.04
CA ASP A 24 9.03 -12.69 -28.34
C ASP A 24 8.22 -13.78 -29.07
N ASN A 25 8.84 -14.46 -30.05
CA ASN A 25 8.22 -15.57 -30.77
C ASN A 25 7.78 -16.72 -29.85
N THR A 26 8.50 -16.95 -28.73
CA THR A 26 8.13 -17.98 -27.75
C THR A 26 7.00 -17.50 -26.85
N ARG A 27 7.03 -16.23 -26.45
CA ARG A 27 5.96 -15.60 -25.67
C ARG A 27 4.64 -15.58 -26.44
N GLU A 28 4.65 -15.18 -27.71
CA GLU A 28 3.46 -15.23 -28.57
C GLU A 28 2.95 -16.66 -28.77
N ALA A 29 3.85 -17.63 -28.92
CA ALA A 29 3.45 -19.03 -29.03
C ALA A 29 2.75 -19.54 -27.76
N TYR A 30 3.25 -19.19 -26.58
CA TYR A 30 2.61 -19.51 -25.30
C TYR A 30 1.29 -18.76 -25.11
N ARG A 31 1.23 -17.47 -25.47
CA ARG A 31 0.00 -16.66 -25.48
C ARG A 31 -1.10 -17.36 -26.26
N ASN A 32 -0.82 -17.68 -27.52
CA ASN A 32 -1.77 -18.33 -28.41
C ASN A 32 -2.23 -19.70 -27.89
N ASP A 33 -1.29 -20.52 -27.39
CA ASP A 33 -1.60 -21.85 -26.84
C ASP A 33 -2.49 -21.75 -25.57
N LEU A 34 -2.21 -20.80 -24.67
CA LEU A 34 -2.98 -20.59 -23.44
C LEU A 34 -4.35 -19.96 -23.70
N GLN A 35 -4.44 -18.99 -24.61
CA GLN A 35 -5.72 -18.38 -25.00
C GLN A 35 -6.65 -19.39 -25.66
N GLN A 36 -6.13 -20.25 -26.54
CA GLN A 36 -6.92 -21.34 -27.14
C GLN A 36 -7.43 -22.32 -26.08
N PHE A 37 -6.59 -22.64 -25.09
CA PHE A 37 -6.99 -23.49 -23.99
C PHE A 37 -8.05 -22.83 -23.10
N ASN A 38 -7.89 -21.54 -22.77
CA ASN A 38 -8.90 -20.76 -22.06
C ASN A 38 -10.25 -20.77 -22.78
N ALA A 39 -10.27 -20.50 -24.09
CA ALA A 39 -11.49 -20.54 -24.89
C ALA A 39 -12.13 -21.95 -24.92
N TRP A 40 -11.31 -23.01 -24.91
CA TRP A 40 -11.79 -24.39 -24.84
C TRP A 40 -12.44 -24.73 -23.49
N LEU A 41 -11.91 -24.16 -22.39
CA LEU A 41 -12.47 -24.27 -21.04
C LEU A 41 -13.76 -23.47 -20.90
N ASP A 42 -13.79 -22.23 -21.39
CA ASP A 42 -14.95 -21.34 -21.38
C ASP A 42 -16.16 -22.01 -22.04
N GLY A 43 -15.94 -22.68 -23.17
CA GLY A 43 -16.98 -23.47 -23.88
C GLY A 43 -17.55 -24.64 -23.07
N ARG A 44 -16.95 -24.98 -21.92
CA ARG A 44 -17.37 -26.03 -20.99
C ARG A 44 -17.80 -25.49 -19.63
N GLY A 45 -17.85 -24.17 -19.46
CA GLY A 45 -18.11 -23.53 -18.17
C GLY A 45 -17.00 -23.74 -17.14
N LEU A 46 -15.79 -24.09 -17.59
CA LEU A 46 -14.60 -24.21 -16.75
C LEU A 46 -13.77 -22.93 -16.85
N ARG A 47 -13.05 -22.61 -15.78
CA ARG A 47 -12.14 -21.46 -15.71
C ARG A 47 -10.70 -21.92 -15.79
N LEU A 48 -9.81 -21.09 -16.35
CA LEU A 48 -8.39 -21.41 -16.46
C LEU A 48 -7.74 -21.58 -15.08
N GLU A 49 -8.23 -20.85 -14.09
CA GLU A 49 -7.85 -20.97 -12.69
C GLU A 49 -8.44 -22.24 -12.06
N GLY A 50 -7.59 -23.02 -11.39
CA GLY A 50 -8.07 -24.13 -10.56
C GLY A 50 -8.50 -25.39 -11.31
N ILE A 51 -8.17 -25.56 -12.60
CA ILE A 51 -8.44 -26.83 -13.29
C ILE A 51 -7.65 -27.99 -12.67
N GLY A 52 -8.29 -29.16 -12.63
CA GLY A 52 -7.67 -30.42 -12.26
C GLY A 52 -6.98 -31.12 -13.43
N ARG A 53 -6.30 -32.23 -13.11
CA ARG A 53 -5.64 -33.12 -14.09
C ARG A 53 -6.61 -33.59 -15.18
N ASP A 54 -7.86 -33.88 -14.82
CA ASP A 54 -8.84 -34.47 -15.73
C ASP A 54 -9.16 -33.54 -16.90
N ALA A 55 -9.39 -32.25 -16.64
CA ALA A 55 -9.62 -31.24 -17.68
C ALA A 55 -8.42 -31.11 -18.64
N ILE A 56 -7.19 -31.26 -18.14
CA ILE A 56 -5.98 -31.24 -18.97
C ILE A 56 -5.94 -32.49 -19.87
N LEU A 57 -6.25 -33.67 -19.32
CA LEU A 57 -6.29 -34.92 -20.09
C LEU A 57 -7.38 -34.87 -21.18
N ASP A 58 -8.56 -34.34 -20.86
CA ASP A 58 -9.65 -34.15 -21.81
C ASP A 58 -9.26 -33.21 -22.95
N HIS A 59 -8.55 -32.13 -22.65
CA HIS A 59 -8.05 -31.23 -23.69
C HIS A 59 -6.98 -31.88 -24.56
N LEU A 60 -6.10 -32.70 -23.99
CA LEU A 60 -5.10 -33.44 -24.76
C LEU A 60 -5.75 -34.46 -25.70
N ALA A 61 -6.81 -35.15 -25.24
CA ALA A 61 -7.61 -36.04 -26.07
C ALA A 61 -8.28 -35.27 -27.22
N TRP A 62 -8.91 -34.14 -26.92
CA TRP A 62 -9.50 -33.27 -27.94
C TRP A 62 -8.47 -32.77 -28.96
N ARG A 63 -7.27 -32.35 -28.55
CA ARG A 63 -6.20 -31.94 -29.48
C ARG A 63 -5.75 -33.08 -30.40
N LEU A 64 -5.74 -34.32 -29.91
CA LEU A 64 -5.43 -35.48 -30.72
C LEU A 64 -6.50 -35.69 -31.80
N GLU A 65 -7.78 -35.62 -31.45
CA GLU A 65 -8.91 -35.73 -32.38
C GLU A 65 -8.89 -34.64 -33.45
N GLN A 66 -8.50 -33.41 -33.08
CA GLN A 66 -8.36 -32.29 -34.01
C GLN A 66 -7.08 -32.35 -34.88
N GLY A 67 -6.25 -33.39 -34.73
CA GLY A 67 -5.06 -33.58 -35.56
C GLY A 67 -3.87 -32.66 -35.24
N TYR A 68 -3.77 -32.13 -34.01
CA TYR A 68 -2.62 -31.31 -33.62
C TYR A 68 -1.31 -32.11 -33.66
N LYS A 69 -0.25 -31.50 -34.21
CA LYS A 69 1.08 -32.11 -34.30
C LYS A 69 1.70 -32.27 -32.90
N ALA A 70 2.41 -33.37 -32.66
CA ALA A 70 3.08 -33.65 -31.39
C ALA A 70 3.97 -32.51 -30.86
N ARG A 71 4.69 -31.81 -31.75
CA ARG A 71 5.53 -30.65 -31.38
C ARG A 71 4.71 -29.49 -30.81
N SER A 72 3.51 -29.24 -31.35
CA SER A 72 2.59 -28.20 -30.85
C SER A 72 2.04 -28.60 -29.47
N THR A 73 1.64 -29.85 -29.29
CA THR A 73 1.16 -30.37 -28.00
C THR A 73 2.25 -30.31 -26.92
N ALA A 74 3.50 -30.63 -27.26
CA ALA A 74 4.63 -30.50 -26.34
C ALA A 74 4.90 -29.05 -25.92
N ARG A 75 4.82 -28.10 -26.86
CA ARG A 75 4.95 -26.66 -26.57
C ARG A 75 3.82 -26.17 -25.66
N PHE A 76 2.57 -26.56 -25.96
CA PHE A 76 1.42 -26.26 -25.11
C PHE A 76 1.62 -26.76 -23.68
N LEU A 77 2.01 -28.04 -23.50
CA LEU A 77 2.27 -28.60 -22.17
C LEU A 77 3.43 -27.90 -21.44
N SER A 78 4.42 -27.39 -22.18
CA SER A 78 5.49 -26.58 -21.61
C SER A 78 4.96 -25.22 -21.13
N GLY A 79 4.19 -24.53 -21.97
CA GLY A 79 3.55 -23.26 -21.63
C GLY A 79 2.59 -23.39 -20.45
N LEU A 80 1.71 -24.39 -20.47
CA LEU A 80 0.73 -24.68 -19.42
C LEU A 80 1.40 -25.00 -18.08
N ARG A 81 2.48 -25.79 -18.10
CA ARG A 81 3.26 -26.09 -16.90
C ARG A 81 3.97 -24.84 -16.37
N GLY A 82 4.51 -24.02 -17.26
CA GLY A 82 5.09 -22.72 -16.89
C GLY A 82 4.06 -21.82 -16.22
N PHE A 83 2.86 -21.72 -16.80
CA PHE A 83 1.75 -20.92 -16.32
C PHE A 83 1.27 -21.37 -14.93
N TYR A 84 1.01 -22.67 -14.72
CA TYR A 84 0.58 -23.13 -13.39
C TYR A 84 1.70 -23.10 -12.36
N ARG A 85 2.96 -23.30 -12.75
CA ARG A 85 4.10 -23.07 -11.85
C ARG A 85 4.21 -21.60 -11.46
N TYR A 86 3.97 -20.69 -12.39
CA TYR A 86 3.88 -19.27 -12.12
C TYR A 86 2.76 -18.99 -11.11
N CYS A 87 1.54 -19.50 -11.33
CA CYS A 87 0.43 -19.30 -10.39
C CYS A 87 0.69 -19.90 -8.99
N LEU A 88 1.32 -21.08 -8.93
CA LEU A 88 1.69 -21.73 -7.67
C LEU A 88 2.84 -21.01 -6.96
N ARG A 89 3.83 -20.52 -7.70
CA ARG A 89 4.96 -19.75 -7.17
C ARG A 89 4.50 -18.38 -6.66
N ASP A 90 3.68 -17.70 -7.44
CA ASP A 90 3.16 -16.37 -7.13
C ASP A 90 1.98 -16.43 -6.15
N GLY A 91 1.59 -17.65 -5.73
CA GLY A 91 0.66 -17.86 -4.64
C GLY A 91 -0.69 -17.23 -4.90
N LEU A 92 -1.27 -17.43 -6.09
CA LEU A 92 -2.51 -16.78 -6.51
C LEU A 92 -3.74 -17.54 -5.99
N ILE A 93 -4.82 -16.81 -5.71
CA ILE A 93 -6.13 -17.37 -5.37
C ILE A 93 -6.68 -18.08 -6.61
N ALA A 94 -6.82 -19.40 -6.53
CA ALA A 94 -7.27 -20.22 -7.65
C ALA A 94 -8.80 -20.28 -7.79
N ALA A 95 -9.52 -20.28 -6.66
CA ALA A 95 -10.98 -20.36 -6.64
C ALA A 95 -11.53 -19.70 -5.37
N VAL A 96 -12.77 -19.24 -5.45
CA VAL A 96 -13.60 -18.80 -4.32
C VAL A 96 -14.98 -19.40 -4.58
N ASP A 97 -15.37 -20.36 -3.74
CA ASP A 97 -16.58 -21.15 -3.91
C ASP A 97 -17.43 -21.14 -2.63
N GLU A 98 -18.74 -21.35 -2.77
CA GLU A 98 -19.66 -21.45 -1.64
C GLU A 98 -19.81 -22.91 -1.16
N GLY A 99 -20.01 -23.07 0.15
CA GLY A 99 -20.25 -24.37 0.77
C GLY A 99 -19.02 -24.97 1.46
N ARG A 100 -19.14 -26.23 1.89
CA ARG A 100 -18.08 -26.92 2.63
C ARG A 100 -17.03 -27.47 1.66
N SER A 101 -15.77 -27.16 1.89
CA SER A 101 -14.67 -27.78 1.15
C SER A 101 -14.56 -29.27 1.47
N HIS A 102 -14.29 -30.07 0.45
CA HIS A 102 -14.00 -31.51 0.56
C HIS A 102 -12.53 -31.83 0.26
N LEU A 103 -11.69 -30.80 0.10
CA LEU A 103 -10.26 -30.98 -0.13
C LEU A 103 -9.58 -31.50 1.15
N ALA A 104 -8.70 -32.49 1.00
CA ALA A 104 -8.02 -33.14 2.13
C ALA A 104 -7.12 -32.18 2.96
N GLY A 105 -6.71 -31.06 2.38
CA GLY A 105 -5.91 -30.02 3.04
C GLY A 105 -6.72 -28.77 3.44
N ALA A 106 -8.05 -28.85 3.48
CA ALA A 106 -8.86 -27.73 3.91
C ALA A 106 -8.66 -27.43 5.40
N GLU A 107 -8.48 -26.14 5.73
CA GLU A 107 -8.37 -25.67 7.11
C GLU A 107 -9.71 -25.04 7.55
N ASP A 108 -10.22 -25.47 8.70
CA ASP A 108 -11.40 -24.86 9.32
C ASP A 108 -10.96 -23.66 10.17
N LEU A 109 -11.43 -22.47 9.82
CA LEU A 109 -11.09 -21.22 10.52
C LEU A 109 -11.94 -20.99 11.79
N GLY A 110 -12.84 -21.93 12.14
CA GLY A 110 -13.51 -21.94 13.45
C GLY A 110 -14.43 -20.73 13.69
N GLY A 111 -15.02 -20.19 12.62
CA GLY A 111 -15.86 -18.99 12.66
C GLY A 111 -15.10 -17.66 12.66
N ASP A 112 -13.77 -17.68 12.53
CA ASP A 112 -12.98 -16.47 12.33
C ASP A 112 -13.20 -15.90 10.92
N TYR A 113 -12.92 -14.61 10.75
CA TYR A 113 -12.91 -13.97 9.43
C TYR A 113 -11.66 -14.36 8.65
N LEU A 114 -11.84 -14.67 7.37
CA LEU A 114 -10.78 -14.62 6.37
C LEU A 114 -10.87 -13.29 5.63
N LEU A 115 -9.84 -12.45 5.76
CA LEU A 115 -9.79 -11.11 5.17
C LEU A 115 -8.62 -11.03 4.17
N PRO A 116 -8.69 -10.15 3.15
CA PRO A 116 -7.52 -9.83 2.34
C PRO A 116 -6.41 -9.25 3.22
N GLY A 117 -5.16 -9.55 2.88
CA GLY A 117 -3.98 -8.95 3.50
C GLY A 117 -4.06 -7.42 3.49
N LEU A 118 -3.73 -6.79 4.62
CA LEU A 118 -3.82 -5.34 4.74
C LEU A 118 -2.67 -4.66 3.99
N VAL A 119 -2.96 -3.47 3.45
CA VAL A 119 -1.99 -2.65 2.72
C VAL A 119 -1.84 -1.31 3.44
N GLU A 120 -0.66 -1.11 4.02
CA GLU A 120 -0.30 0.11 4.74
C GLU A 120 0.45 1.08 3.82
N LEU A 121 -0.03 2.32 3.66
CA LEU A 121 0.61 3.31 2.81
C LEU A 121 1.51 4.32 3.57
N HIS A 122 1.34 4.42 4.88
CA HIS A 122 2.11 5.36 5.69
C HIS A 122 2.36 4.81 7.09
N THR A 123 3.62 4.51 7.39
CA THR A 123 3.99 4.15 8.76
C THR A 123 5.35 4.68 9.17
N ASP A 124 5.37 5.40 10.29
CA ASP A 124 6.59 5.88 10.96
C ASP A 124 7.12 4.86 11.99
N ASN A 125 6.53 3.66 12.05
CA ASN A 125 6.85 2.64 13.04
C ASN A 125 8.32 2.17 12.99
N LEU A 126 8.95 2.14 11.82
CA LEU A 126 10.35 1.70 11.68
C LEU A 126 11.32 2.60 12.45
N GLU A 127 11.12 3.92 12.42
CA GLU A 127 11.98 4.89 13.15
C GLU A 127 12.04 4.56 14.64
N LYS A 128 10.94 4.06 15.23
CA LYS A 128 10.89 3.65 16.65
C LYS A 128 11.71 2.41 16.95
N HIS A 129 11.89 1.51 15.99
CA HIS A 129 12.75 0.33 16.17
C HIS A 129 14.22 0.69 16.01
N MET A 130 14.53 1.70 15.19
CA MET A 130 15.89 2.19 14.98
C MET A 130 16.37 3.11 16.10
N THR A 131 15.47 3.94 16.62
CA THR A 131 15.73 4.81 17.76
C THR A 131 14.74 4.50 18.88
N PRO A 132 14.90 3.34 19.57
CA PRO A 132 13.94 2.87 20.58
C PRO A 132 13.82 3.82 21.78
N ARG A 133 14.81 4.67 22.00
CA ARG A 133 14.74 5.79 22.95
C ARG A 133 15.66 6.93 22.49
N PRO A 134 15.43 8.17 22.95
CA PRO A 134 16.26 9.32 22.58
C PRO A 134 17.76 9.06 22.78
N GLY A 135 18.55 9.32 21.74
CA GLY A 135 20.02 9.21 21.76
C GLY A 135 20.60 7.80 21.59
N VAL A 136 19.77 6.79 21.29
CA VAL A 136 20.24 5.41 21.06
C VAL A 136 19.92 4.99 19.63
N ASP A 137 20.95 4.63 18.87
CA ASP A 137 20.81 3.99 17.56
C ASP A 137 20.89 2.46 17.73
N TRP A 138 19.91 1.75 17.19
CA TRP A 138 19.87 0.28 17.14
C TRP A 138 20.40 -0.24 15.80
N PRO A 139 20.99 -1.45 15.73
CA PRO A 139 21.40 -2.04 14.46
C PRO A 139 20.23 -2.16 13.45
N THR A 140 20.38 -1.54 12.28
CA THR A 140 19.29 -1.34 11.32
C THR A 140 18.64 -2.64 10.85
N ALA A 141 19.44 -3.67 10.52
CA ALA A 141 18.90 -4.97 10.10
C ALA A 141 18.01 -5.60 11.18
N SER A 142 18.42 -5.54 12.45
CA SER A 142 17.60 -6.03 13.57
C SER A 142 16.34 -5.19 13.77
N ALA A 143 16.42 -3.87 13.57
CA ALA A 143 15.26 -2.97 13.67
C ALA A 143 14.22 -3.27 12.59
N VAL A 144 14.66 -3.49 11.33
CA VAL A 144 13.78 -3.85 10.21
C VAL A 144 13.07 -5.18 10.47
N LEU A 145 13.76 -6.21 10.95
CA LEU A 145 13.14 -7.51 11.26
C LEU A 145 12.15 -7.44 12.43
N ALA A 146 12.43 -6.62 13.44
CA ALA A 146 11.50 -6.38 14.55
C ALA A 146 10.26 -5.60 14.10
N HIS A 147 10.45 -4.62 13.22
CA HIS A 147 9.39 -3.89 12.57
C HIS A 147 8.52 -4.82 11.69
N ASP A 148 9.11 -5.61 10.79
CA ASP A 148 8.43 -6.63 9.97
C ASP A 148 7.57 -7.56 10.83
N ALA A 149 8.11 -8.02 11.96
CA ALA A 149 7.36 -8.87 12.89
C ALA A 149 6.07 -8.23 13.40
N GLN A 150 6.13 -6.92 13.70
CA GLN A 150 4.97 -6.17 14.18
C GLN A 150 3.97 -5.90 13.06
N ILE A 151 4.46 -5.62 11.84
CA ILE A 151 3.63 -5.43 10.64
C ILE A 151 2.82 -6.69 10.36
N VAL A 152 3.48 -7.85 10.27
CA VAL A 152 2.78 -9.10 9.95
C VAL A 152 1.87 -9.54 11.10
N ALA A 153 2.28 -9.38 12.35
CA ALA A 153 1.40 -9.68 13.50
C ALA A 153 0.12 -8.80 13.52
N ALA A 154 0.14 -7.64 12.86
CA ALA A 154 -1.03 -6.77 12.70
C ALA A 154 -1.92 -7.16 11.50
N GLY A 155 -1.56 -8.19 10.72
CA GLY A 155 -2.29 -8.61 9.52
C GLY A 155 -1.86 -7.88 8.23
N ILE A 156 -0.83 -7.03 8.32
CA ILE A 156 -0.34 -6.26 7.17
C ILE A 156 0.58 -7.15 6.34
N THR A 157 0.22 -7.35 5.06
CA THR A 157 1.01 -8.16 4.12
C THR A 157 1.81 -7.30 3.15
N THR A 158 1.45 -6.03 2.99
CA THR A 158 2.19 -5.03 2.21
C THR A 158 2.31 -3.75 3.01
N VAL A 159 3.53 -3.24 3.20
CA VAL A 159 3.81 -2.03 3.97
C VAL A 159 4.65 -1.06 3.15
N PHE A 160 4.29 0.22 3.20
CA PHE A 160 5.07 1.31 2.66
C PHE A 160 5.76 2.01 3.83
N ASP A 161 7.05 1.74 3.98
CA ASP A 161 7.89 2.37 4.98
C ASP A 161 8.07 3.85 4.63
N ALA A 162 7.55 4.71 5.51
CA ALA A 162 7.55 6.14 5.31
C ALA A 162 8.91 6.74 5.71
N LEU A 163 9.63 7.32 4.75
CA LEU A 163 10.95 7.91 4.93
C LEU A 163 10.88 9.40 4.63
N SER A 164 11.11 10.24 5.64
CA SER A 164 11.05 11.70 5.47
C SER A 164 12.37 12.27 4.95
N ILE A 165 12.30 12.93 3.79
CA ILE A 165 13.37 13.70 3.15
C ILE A 165 13.23 15.16 3.53
N GLY A 166 14.31 15.72 4.05
CA GLY A 166 14.33 17.04 4.67
C GLY A 166 14.00 16.98 6.16
N ASP A 167 14.48 17.98 6.88
CA ASP A 167 14.16 18.16 8.30
C ASP A 167 14.12 19.66 8.58
N VAL A 168 13.07 20.10 9.28
CA VAL A 168 12.98 21.47 9.79
C VAL A 168 13.78 21.61 11.10
N ASN A 169 14.26 20.51 11.68
CA ASN A 169 15.16 20.55 12.83
C ASN A 169 16.61 20.86 12.39
N PRO A 170 17.19 22.00 12.78
CA PRO A 170 18.58 22.31 12.45
C PRO A 170 19.60 21.36 13.11
N LYS A 171 19.18 20.60 14.14
CA LYS A 171 20.00 19.60 14.84
C LYS A 171 19.63 18.16 14.46
N GLY A 172 18.73 18.00 13.49
CA GLY A 172 18.25 16.71 13.03
C GLY A 172 19.36 15.85 12.43
N LYS A 173 19.32 14.55 12.69
CA LYS A 173 20.19 13.55 12.03
C LYS A 173 19.44 12.69 11.03
N ARG A 174 18.16 12.98 10.80
CA ARG A 174 17.26 12.15 9.97
C ARG A 174 17.86 11.89 8.59
N MET A 175 18.26 12.95 7.89
CA MET A 175 18.85 12.86 6.55
C MET A 175 20.11 11.99 6.50
N GLN A 176 20.88 11.90 7.60
CA GLN A 176 22.10 11.07 7.68
C GLN A 176 21.78 9.58 7.88
N GLN A 177 20.58 9.26 8.37
CA GLN A 177 20.13 7.88 8.60
C GLN A 177 19.42 7.28 7.39
N LEU A 178 18.83 8.11 6.52
CA LEU A 178 18.05 7.66 5.36
C LEU A 178 18.76 6.59 4.51
N PRO A 179 20.03 6.74 4.06
CA PRO A 179 20.65 5.71 3.22
C PRO A 179 20.74 4.35 3.92
N LYS A 180 21.03 4.35 5.23
CA LYS A 180 21.14 3.11 6.03
C LYS A 180 19.79 2.43 6.19
N MET A 181 18.71 3.21 6.37
CA MET A 181 17.35 2.69 6.45
C MET A 181 16.99 1.99 5.15
N LEU A 182 17.26 2.68 4.05
CA LEU A 182 16.88 2.27 2.71
C LEU A 182 17.64 1.01 2.27
N GLU A 183 18.94 0.96 2.55
CA GLU A 183 19.77 -0.24 2.37
C GLU A 183 19.25 -1.43 3.19
N ALA A 184 18.96 -1.24 4.48
CA ALA A 184 18.51 -2.35 5.32
C ALA A 184 17.12 -2.90 4.93
N ILE A 185 16.19 -2.02 4.52
CA ILE A 185 14.88 -2.46 3.97
C ILE A 185 15.12 -3.20 2.64
N GLY A 186 15.98 -2.66 1.77
CA GLY A 186 16.34 -3.28 0.49
C GLY A 186 16.96 -4.66 0.67
N GLU A 187 17.88 -4.83 1.61
CA GLU A 187 18.52 -6.10 1.93
C GLU A 187 17.51 -7.12 2.47
N ALA A 188 16.67 -6.74 3.44
CA ALA A 188 15.67 -7.64 4.03
C ALA A 188 14.63 -8.09 2.99
N ALA A 189 14.26 -7.21 2.05
CA ALA A 189 13.38 -7.55 0.94
C ALA A 189 14.08 -8.48 -0.07
N ALA A 190 15.34 -8.21 -0.42
CA ALA A 190 16.10 -8.99 -1.40
C ALA A 190 16.50 -10.38 -0.90
N SER A 191 16.80 -10.54 0.39
CA SER A 191 17.15 -11.83 1.00
C SER A 191 15.94 -12.75 1.18
N GLY A 192 14.73 -12.19 1.21
CA GLY A 192 13.50 -12.91 1.53
C GLY A 192 13.29 -13.13 3.02
N ASP A 193 14.08 -12.48 3.88
CA ASP A 193 13.92 -12.55 5.34
C ASP A 193 12.70 -11.74 5.82
N ALA A 194 12.31 -10.70 5.07
CA ALA A 194 11.09 -9.96 5.33
C ALA A 194 9.84 -10.79 5.00
N ARG A 195 8.93 -10.87 5.96
CA ARG A 195 7.68 -11.60 5.86
C ARG A 195 6.61 -10.80 5.15
N ALA A 196 6.53 -9.49 5.38
CA ALA A 196 5.70 -8.58 4.59
C ALA A 196 6.37 -8.22 3.25
N ASP A 197 5.59 -7.73 2.28
CA ASP A 197 6.09 -7.07 1.07
C ASP A 197 6.38 -5.59 1.41
N HIS A 198 7.67 -5.26 1.60
CA HIS A 198 8.11 -3.91 1.94
C HIS A 198 8.28 -3.05 0.68
N ARG A 199 7.70 -1.86 0.72
CA ARG A 199 7.80 -0.79 -0.28
C ARG A 199 8.23 0.50 0.42
N LEU A 200 8.66 1.48 -0.35
CA LEU A 200 9.09 2.78 0.17
C LEU A 200 8.10 3.87 -0.20
N HIS A 201 7.77 4.68 0.80
CA HIS A 201 7.06 5.93 0.66
C HIS A 201 8.00 7.08 1.03
N LEU A 202 8.44 7.86 0.03
CA LEU A 202 9.28 9.04 0.27
C LEU A 202 8.41 10.25 0.62
N ARG A 203 8.59 10.80 1.82
CA ARG A 203 7.87 11.98 2.30
C ARG A 203 8.77 13.21 2.13
N CYS A 204 8.47 14.06 1.16
CA CYS A 204 9.37 15.13 0.75
C CYS A 204 8.95 16.48 1.35
N GLU A 205 9.77 17.03 2.26
CA GLU A 205 9.63 18.40 2.77
C GLU A 205 10.06 19.40 1.69
N VAL A 206 9.12 19.93 0.91
CA VAL A 206 9.44 20.76 -0.26
C VAL A 206 10.04 22.12 0.12
N SER A 207 9.86 22.55 1.37
CA SER A 207 10.46 23.78 1.87
C SER A 207 11.95 23.64 2.18
N HIS A 208 12.50 22.42 2.27
CA HIS A 208 13.89 22.21 2.67
C HIS A 208 14.88 22.30 1.47
N PRO A 209 16.00 23.05 1.59
CA PRO A 209 16.89 23.36 0.45
C PRO A 209 17.48 22.15 -0.29
N GLN A 210 17.71 21.04 0.42
CA GLN A 210 18.34 19.84 -0.14
C GLN A 210 17.34 18.77 -0.58
N THR A 211 16.03 18.99 -0.43
CA THR A 211 15.01 17.96 -0.67
C THR A 211 15.07 17.42 -2.08
N LEU A 212 15.17 18.30 -3.08
CA LEU A 212 15.18 17.88 -4.48
C LEU A 212 16.44 17.09 -4.85
N GLU A 213 17.59 17.43 -4.27
CA GLU A 213 18.84 16.71 -4.48
C GLU A 213 18.76 15.29 -3.94
N VAL A 214 18.36 15.14 -2.66
CA VAL A 214 18.25 13.83 -2.01
C VAL A 214 17.13 13.00 -2.63
N PHE A 215 15.99 13.61 -2.94
CA PHE A 215 14.89 12.92 -3.63
C PHE A 215 15.34 12.27 -4.93
N ARG A 216 16.10 12.98 -5.77
CA ARG A 216 16.59 12.46 -7.05
C ARG A 216 17.53 11.26 -6.89
N GLU A 217 18.25 11.17 -5.77
CA GLU A 217 19.05 10.00 -5.45
C GLU A 217 18.16 8.82 -5.02
N LEU A 218 17.25 9.06 -4.07
CA LEU A 218 16.49 7.99 -3.43
C LEU A 218 15.37 7.42 -4.31
N VAL A 219 14.78 8.23 -5.21
CA VAL A 219 13.69 7.80 -6.12
C VAL A 219 14.15 6.76 -7.15
N GLU A 220 15.46 6.56 -7.30
CA GLU A 220 16.02 5.49 -8.14
C GLU A 220 15.88 4.11 -7.51
N HIS A 221 15.61 4.02 -6.21
CA HIS A 221 15.53 2.74 -5.53
C HIS A 221 14.27 1.96 -5.96
N PRO A 222 14.38 0.68 -6.34
CA PRO A 222 13.30 -0.08 -6.95
C PRO A 222 12.10 -0.33 -6.03
N LEU A 223 12.26 -0.15 -4.71
CA LEU A 223 11.16 -0.28 -3.75
C LEU A 223 10.32 1.01 -3.64
N VAL A 224 10.77 2.15 -4.19
CA VAL A 224 10.00 3.40 -4.16
C VAL A 224 8.77 3.27 -5.05
N GLN A 225 7.60 3.47 -4.46
CA GLN A 225 6.33 3.33 -5.16
C GLN A 225 5.32 4.43 -4.81
N LEU A 226 5.53 5.13 -3.70
CA LEU A 226 4.71 6.27 -3.27
C LEU A 226 5.60 7.44 -2.88
N VAL A 227 5.18 8.66 -3.22
CA VAL A 227 5.86 9.89 -2.82
C VAL A 227 4.82 10.88 -2.32
N SER A 228 5.00 11.45 -1.13
CA SER A 228 4.19 12.58 -0.67
C SER A 228 5.00 13.87 -0.70
N VAL A 229 4.32 14.98 -0.98
CA VAL A 229 4.90 16.33 -0.89
C VAL A 229 4.30 17.08 0.29
N MET A 230 5.17 17.58 1.16
CA MET A 230 4.82 18.21 2.42
C MET A 230 5.39 19.61 2.49
N ASP A 231 4.69 20.54 3.13
CA ASP A 231 5.24 21.84 3.49
C ASP A 231 4.80 22.20 4.91
N HIS A 232 5.75 22.14 5.84
CA HIS A 232 5.53 22.47 7.25
C HIS A 232 5.98 23.89 7.61
N ALA A 233 6.14 24.79 6.64
CA ALA A 233 6.41 26.19 6.95
C ALA A 233 5.19 26.86 7.62
N PRO A 234 5.41 27.88 8.46
CA PRO A 234 4.34 28.52 9.22
C PRO A 234 3.36 29.27 8.30
N GLY A 235 2.07 29.22 8.64
CA GLY A 235 1.01 29.93 7.92
C GLY A 235 0.29 29.11 6.85
N GLN A 236 0.67 27.85 6.63
CA GLN A 236 0.04 26.98 5.64
C GLN A 236 -0.15 25.54 6.13
N ARG A 237 -1.01 24.79 5.42
CA ARG A 237 -1.30 23.36 5.64
C ARG A 237 -1.50 23.02 7.12
N GLN A 238 -0.65 22.16 7.69
CA GLN A 238 -0.71 21.73 9.09
C GLN A 238 -0.62 22.90 10.09
N PHE A 239 0.13 23.94 9.73
CA PHE A 239 0.50 25.04 10.60
C PHE A 239 -0.11 26.38 10.15
N ALA A 240 -1.39 26.37 9.80
CA ALA A 240 -2.13 27.58 9.42
C ALA A 240 -2.19 28.65 10.55
N ARG A 241 -2.01 28.26 11.82
CA ARG A 241 -1.99 29.19 12.97
C ARG A 241 -0.59 29.29 13.56
N LEU A 242 -0.06 30.51 13.62
CA LEU A 242 1.30 30.77 14.09
C LEU A 242 1.48 30.42 15.57
N GLU A 243 0.43 30.58 16.38
CA GLU A 243 0.45 30.25 17.81
C GLU A 243 0.70 28.75 18.01
N LYS A 244 -0.01 27.91 17.26
CA LYS A 244 0.19 26.45 17.29
C LYS A 244 1.58 26.05 16.79
N TYR A 245 2.10 26.75 15.79
CA TYR A 245 3.46 26.55 15.28
C TYR A 245 4.50 26.81 16.38
N ARG A 246 4.38 27.95 17.08
CA ARG A 246 5.25 28.30 18.22
C ARG A 246 5.13 27.27 19.34
N GLU A 247 3.91 26.94 19.78
CA GLU A 247 3.67 25.95 20.84
C GLU A 247 4.36 24.61 20.53
N TYR A 248 4.21 24.11 19.30
CA TYR A 248 4.77 22.83 18.90
C TYR A 248 6.31 22.85 18.86
N TYR A 249 6.91 23.81 18.15
CA TYR A 249 8.36 23.83 17.93
C TYR A 249 9.16 24.34 19.15
N GLN A 250 8.63 25.29 19.92
CA GLN A 250 9.24 25.67 21.21
C GLN A 250 9.19 24.51 22.19
N GLY A 251 8.09 23.77 22.25
CA GLY A 251 7.99 22.57 23.09
C GLY A 251 8.94 21.46 22.67
N LYS A 252 9.02 21.19 21.35
CA LYS A 252 9.79 20.08 20.78
C LYS A 252 11.30 20.32 20.77
N TYR A 253 11.73 21.54 20.43
CA TYR A 253 13.15 21.88 20.27
C TYR A 253 13.69 22.75 21.41
N HIS A 254 12.85 23.08 22.40
CA HIS A 254 13.22 23.90 23.56
C HIS A 254 13.77 25.28 23.17
N LEU A 255 13.18 25.90 22.14
CA LEU A 255 13.59 27.21 21.63
C LEU A 255 13.09 28.33 22.55
N SER A 256 13.96 29.31 22.81
CA SER A 256 13.54 30.61 23.37
C SER A 256 12.66 31.39 22.38
N ASP A 257 11.99 32.44 22.83
CA ASP A 257 11.16 33.26 21.94
C ASP A 257 11.97 33.89 20.79
N ALA A 258 13.17 34.37 21.07
CA ALA A 258 14.03 34.96 20.04
C ALA A 258 14.51 33.91 19.01
N GLU A 259 14.85 32.70 19.46
CA GLU A 259 15.21 31.59 18.56
C GLU A 259 14.00 31.15 17.72
N MET A 260 12.79 31.12 18.32
CA MET A 260 11.57 30.77 17.62
C MET A 260 11.21 31.79 16.54
N ASP A 261 11.39 33.09 16.82
CA ASP A 261 11.12 34.15 15.86
C ASP A 261 12.10 34.07 14.67
N ALA A 262 13.40 33.83 14.95
CA ALA A 262 14.40 33.61 13.91
C ALA A 262 14.08 32.35 13.08
N PHE A 263 13.65 31.28 13.74
CA PHE A 263 13.25 30.02 13.10
C PHE A 263 12.05 30.22 12.18
N ILE A 264 11.03 30.97 12.58
CA ILE A 264 9.88 31.31 11.74
C ILE A 264 10.33 32.05 10.47
N VAL A 265 11.17 33.08 10.61
CA VAL A 265 11.66 33.87 9.47
C VAL A 265 12.41 32.99 8.47
N GLU A 266 13.27 32.10 8.96
CA GLU A 266 14.01 31.16 8.13
C GLU A 266 13.06 30.19 7.40
N GLN A 267 12.09 29.61 8.10
CA GLN A 267 11.18 28.63 7.51
C GLN A 267 10.23 29.25 6.47
N VAL A 268 9.78 30.49 6.67
CA VAL A 268 9.03 31.23 5.64
C VAL A 268 9.88 31.48 4.41
N ALA A 269 11.10 32.01 4.60
CA ALA A 269 12.01 32.31 3.48
C ALA A 269 12.38 31.04 2.69
N ASN A 270 12.52 29.91 3.38
CA ASN A 270 12.75 28.62 2.76
C ASN A 270 11.55 28.17 1.91
N SER A 271 10.32 28.26 2.44
CA SER A 271 9.12 27.89 1.67
C SER A 271 8.95 28.76 0.42
N GLU A 272 9.04 30.09 0.55
CA GLU A 272 8.95 31.03 -0.58
C GLU A 272 9.99 30.75 -1.67
N ARG A 273 11.17 30.26 -1.27
CA ARG A 273 12.28 30.01 -2.20
C ARG A 273 12.21 28.64 -2.87
N TYR A 274 11.76 27.61 -2.16
CA TYR A 274 11.96 26.22 -2.57
C TYR A 274 10.67 25.46 -2.88
N SER A 275 9.57 25.71 -2.16
CA SER A 275 8.43 24.79 -2.12
C SER A 275 7.79 24.54 -3.48
N ASP A 276 7.42 25.58 -4.22
CA ASP A 276 6.72 25.43 -5.51
C ASP A 276 7.59 24.74 -6.55
N ALA A 277 8.86 25.15 -6.64
CA ALA A 277 9.81 24.59 -7.60
C ALA A 277 10.15 23.13 -7.28
N ALA A 278 10.37 22.80 -6.01
CA ALA A 278 10.64 21.44 -5.57
C ALA A 278 9.41 20.53 -5.78
N ARG A 279 8.21 21.00 -5.41
CA ARG A 279 6.96 20.27 -5.62
C ARG A 279 6.75 19.93 -7.10
N ALA A 280 6.85 20.92 -7.98
CA ALA A 280 6.68 20.71 -9.42
C ALA A 280 7.71 19.70 -9.97
N ALA A 281 8.98 19.81 -9.59
CA ALA A 281 10.03 18.92 -10.06
C ALA A 281 9.88 17.48 -9.53
N ILE A 282 9.46 17.31 -8.28
CA ILE A 282 9.19 15.99 -7.68
C ILE A 282 8.03 15.32 -8.40
N VAL A 283 6.93 16.04 -8.62
CA VAL A 283 5.75 15.50 -9.32
C VAL A 283 6.11 15.08 -10.74
N ASP A 284 6.84 15.90 -11.49
CA ASP A 284 7.28 15.59 -12.86
C ASP A 284 8.08 14.27 -12.94
N VAL A 285 9.04 14.09 -12.02
CA VAL A 285 9.82 12.85 -11.92
C VAL A 285 8.93 11.64 -11.59
N CYS A 286 7.99 11.81 -10.65
CA CYS A 286 7.08 10.72 -10.26
C CYS A 286 6.16 10.32 -11.42
N GLN A 287 5.58 11.28 -12.14
CA GLN A 287 4.75 11.03 -13.31
C GLN A 287 5.52 10.31 -14.42
N GLY A 288 6.76 10.74 -14.71
CA GLY A 288 7.63 10.08 -15.68
C GLY A 288 7.95 8.62 -15.34
N ARG A 289 7.85 8.25 -14.06
CA ARG A 289 8.09 6.89 -13.55
C ARG A 289 6.81 6.10 -13.28
N GLY A 290 5.64 6.71 -13.39
CA GLY A 290 4.36 6.10 -12.99
C GLY A 290 4.22 5.85 -11.48
N LEU A 291 4.92 6.63 -10.65
CA LEU A 291 4.81 6.56 -9.19
C LEU A 291 3.54 7.27 -8.73
N SER A 292 2.90 6.73 -7.68
CA SER A 292 1.78 7.42 -7.04
C SER A 292 2.30 8.62 -6.24
N VAL A 293 1.55 9.73 -6.28
CA VAL A 293 1.89 10.96 -5.56
C VAL A 293 0.77 11.35 -4.62
N ALA A 294 1.11 11.74 -3.40
CA ALA A 294 0.19 12.23 -2.39
C ALA A 294 0.45 13.70 -2.02
N SER A 295 -0.60 14.44 -1.73
CA SER A 295 -0.50 15.69 -0.96
C SER A 295 -0.45 15.38 0.53
N HIS A 296 0.02 16.31 1.35
CA HIS A 296 0.00 16.17 2.81
C HIS A 296 -0.58 17.41 3.50
N ASP A 297 -1.42 17.18 4.51
CA ASP A 297 -2.06 18.19 5.36
C ASP A 297 -2.83 19.28 4.59
N ASP A 298 -3.52 18.93 3.50
CA ASP A 298 -4.39 19.87 2.80
C ASP A 298 -5.41 20.50 3.77
N ALA A 299 -5.57 21.82 3.68
CA ALA A 299 -6.35 22.60 4.64
C ALA A 299 -7.37 23.53 3.98
N THR A 300 -7.12 23.91 2.72
CA THR A 300 -7.92 24.87 1.96
C THR A 300 -8.25 24.32 0.57
N LEU A 301 -9.28 24.85 -0.07
CA LEU A 301 -9.59 24.55 -1.48
C LEU A 301 -8.43 24.87 -2.43
N ALA A 302 -7.59 25.86 -2.10
CA ALA A 302 -6.44 26.19 -2.93
C ALA A 302 -5.40 25.06 -2.93
N HIS A 303 -5.11 24.47 -1.76
CA HIS A 303 -4.20 23.32 -1.68
C HIS A 303 -4.76 22.12 -2.47
N VAL A 304 -6.06 21.84 -2.32
CA VAL A 304 -6.70 20.74 -3.05
C VAL A 304 -6.64 20.95 -4.56
N ARG A 305 -6.89 22.17 -5.05
CA ARG A 305 -6.81 22.48 -6.48
C ARG A 305 -5.38 22.35 -7.02
N GLU A 306 -4.38 22.74 -6.24
CA GLU A 306 -2.97 22.50 -6.57
C GLU A 306 -2.70 21.00 -6.71
N SER A 307 -3.06 20.21 -5.69
CA SER A 307 -2.84 18.77 -5.65
C SER A 307 -3.57 18.02 -6.77
N ALA A 308 -4.83 18.37 -7.03
CA ALA A 308 -5.60 17.83 -8.15
C ALA A 308 -5.00 18.26 -9.51
N GLY A 309 -4.50 19.50 -9.63
CA GLY A 309 -3.82 19.99 -10.83
C GLY A 309 -2.54 19.21 -11.17
N TYR A 310 -1.86 18.68 -10.14
CA TYR A 310 -0.72 17.77 -10.29
C TYR A 310 -1.11 16.30 -10.54
N GLY A 311 -2.40 15.97 -10.52
CA GLY A 311 -2.87 14.59 -10.67
C GLY A 311 -2.46 13.68 -9.51
N MET A 312 -2.31 14.23 -8.30
CA MET A 312 -2.04 13.43 -7.11
C MET A 312 -3.18 12.44 -6.86
N ALA A 313 -2.86 11.24 -6.40
CA ALA A 313 -3.82 10.16 -6.20
C ALA A 313 -4.42 10.15 -4.79
N ILE A 314 -3.68 10.69 -3.81
CA ILE A 314 -4.00 10.59 -2.38
C ILE A 314 -3.95 11.98 -1.75
N ALA A 315 -4.94 12.27 -0.92
CA ALA A 315 -4.92 13.41 -0.01
C ALA A 315 -4.62 12.89 1.40
N GLU A 316 -3.37 13.05 1.83
CA GLU A 316 -2.85 12.47 3.07
C GLU A 316 -3.10 13.42 4.25
N PHE A 317 -3.80 12.92 5.25
CA PHE A 317 -4.11 13.63 6.50
C PHE A 317 -4.67 15.06 6.30
N PRO A 318 -5.67 15.30 5.43
CA PRO A 318 -6.26 16.64 5.32
C PRO A 318 -6.71 17.14 6.70
N THR A 319 -6.47 18.41 6.97
CA THR A 319 -6.64 18.98 8.32
C THR A 319 -8.01 19.60 8.55
N THR A 320 -8.78 19.83 7.48
CA THR A 320 -10.13 20.41 7.52
C THR A 320 -11.14 19.53 6.78
N VAL A 321 -12.40 19.61 7.19
CA VAL A 321 -13.53 18.94 6.49
C VAL A 321 -13.68 19.49 5.06
N GLU A 322 -13.45 20.78 4.86
CA GLU A 322 -13.52 21.42 3.54
C GLU A 322 -12.50 20.82 2.58
N ALA A 323 -11.24 20.71 3.01
CA ALA A 323 -10.20 20.10 2.19
C ALA A 323 -10.49 18.62 1.92
N ALA A 324 -10.87 17.84 2.93
CA ALA A 324 -11.19 16.42 2.75
C ALA A 324 -12.34 16.20 1.75
N ARG A 325 -13.44 16.97 1.86
CA ARG A 325 -14.56 16.90 0.91
C ARG A 325 -14.12 17.24 -0.51
N ALA A 326 -13.40 18.36 -0.67
CA ALA A 326 -12.95 18.79 -1.97
C ALA A 326 -11.96 17.80 -2.60
N SER A 327 -11.05 17.22 -1.81
CA SER A 327 -10.11 16.19 -2.28
C SER A 327 -10.85 14.97 -2.81
N HIS A 328 -11.82 14.47 -2.04
CA HIS A 328 -12.66 13.34 -2.44
C HIS A 328 -13.47 13.65 -3.72
N GLU A 329 -14.08 14.84 -3.81
CA GLU A 329 -14.81 15.31 -5.00
C GLU A 329 -13.91 15.45 -6.24
N HIS A 330 -12.63 15.80 -6.04
CA HIS A 330 -11.62 15.85 -7.10
C HIS A 330 -11.00 14.48 -7.43
N GLY A 331 -11.43 13.40 -6.76
CA GLY A 331 -11.00 12.02 -7.03
C GLY A 331 -9.75 11.57 -6.25
N LEU A 332 -9.19 12.42 -5.39
CA LEU A 332 -8.11 12.02 -4.50
C LEU A 332 -8.67 11.12 -3.41
N GLN A 333 -7.98 10.02 -3.12
CA GLN A 333 -8.32 9.14 -2.02
C GLN A 333 -7.92 9.80 -0.70
N VAL A 334 -8.89 10.11 0.16
CA VAL A 334 -8.63 10.72 1.46
C VAL A 334 -8.10 9.66 2.42
N LEU A 335 -6.87 9.86 2.89
CA LEU A 335 -6.16 8.96 3.81
C LEU A 335 -6.07 9.59 5.20
N MET A 336 -6.53 8.87 6.23
CA MET A 336 -6.41 9.29 7.63
C MET A 336 -5.85 8.21 8.54
N GLY A 337 -5.33 8.62 9.69
CA GLY A 337 -4.74 7.71 10.68
C GLY A 337 -5.79 6.88 11.43
N ALA A 338 -5.72 5.56 11.31
CA ALA A 338 -6.46 4.57 12.08
C ALA A 338 -6.36 4.74 13.60
N PRO A 339 -5.22 5.18 14.20
CA PRO A 339 -5.19 5.48 15.63
C PRO A 339 -6.22 6.53 16.08
N ASN A 340 -6.62 7.47 15.21
CA ASN A 340 -7.66 8.45 15.54
C ASN A 340 -9.03 7.79 15.72
N VAL A 341 -9.36 6.80 14.88
CA VAL A 341 -10.61 6.05 14.99
C VAL A 341 -10.62 5.22 16.27
N VAL A 342 -9.54 4.47 16.51
CA VAL A 342 -9.42 3.59 17.68
C VAL A 342 -9.48 4.35 19.01
N ARG A 343 -8.94 5.58 19.05
CA ARG A 343 -8.92 6.41 20.26
C ARG A 343 -10.17 7.27 20.45
N GLY A 344 -11.06 7.34 19.45
CA GLY A 344 -12.26 8.18 19.48
C GLY A 344 -11.99 9.68 19.36
N GLY A 345 -10.88 10.12 18.75
CA GLY A 345 -10.60 11.55 18.55
C GLY A 345 -9.18 11.90 18.06
N SER A 346 -9.01 13.14 17.59
CA SER A 346 -7.73 13.72 17.14
C SER A 346 -7.02 14.49 18.26
N HIS A 347 -5.68 14.38 18.32
CA HIS A 347 -4.85 15.00 19.37
C HIS A 347 -4.40 16.43 19.04
N SER A 348 -4.45 16.83 17.77
CA SER A 348 -3.93 18.12 17.27
C SER A 348 -5.00 19.21 17.09
N GLY A 349 -6.27 18.88 17.28
CA GLY A 349 -7.41 19.75 16.96
C GLY A 349 -7.67 19.90 15.45
N ASN A 350 -7.05 19.06 14.62
CA ASN A 350 -7.40 18.89 13.21
C ASN A 350 -8.64 17.98 13.09
N VAL A 351 -9.25 17.92 11.91
CA VAL A 351 -10.40 17.05 11.64
C VAL A 351 -10.11 15.60 12.03
N ALA A 352 -11.07 14.95 12.70
CA ALA A 352 -10.92 13.56 13.14
C ALA A 352 -11.25 12.58 11.99
N ALA A 353 -10.52 11.47 11.92
CA ALA A 353 -10.77 10.42 10.93
C ALA A 353 -12.22 9.90 10.99
N ALA A 354 -12.75 9.68 12.20
CA ALA A 354 -14.11 9.21 12.39
C ALA A 354 -15.17 10.22 11.91
N GLN A 355 -14.89 11.52 12.01
CA GLN A 355 -15.77 12.55 11.45
C GLN A 355 -15.82 12.47 9.93
N LEU A 356 -14.66 12.28 9.27
CA LEU A 356 -14.58 12.13 7.81
C LEU A 356 -15.26 10.84 7.33
N ALA A 357 -15.13 9.75 8.10
CA ALA A 357 -15.88 8.52 7.86
C ALA A 357 -17.40 8.75 7.97
N GLY A 358 -17.84 9.44 9.02
CA GLY A 358 -19.26 9.75 9.24
C GLY A 358 -19.90 10.55 8.11
N ILE A 359 -19.14 11.43 7.44
CA ILE A 359 -19.64 12.20 6.29
C ILE A 359 -19.35 11.55 4.93
N GLY A 360 -18.67 10.41 4.91
CA GLY A 360 -18.49 9.57 3.72
C GLY A 360 -17.36 9.94 2.79
N VAL A 361 -16.40 10.73 3.28
CA VAL A 361 -15.27 11.20 2.48
C VAL A 361 -13.95 10.55 2.88
N LEU A 362 -13.96 9.60 3.82
CA LEU A 362 -12.77 8.83 4.18
C LEU A 362 -12.67 7.58 3.29
N ASP A 363 -11.56 7.45 2.57
CA ASP A 363 -11.33 6.37 1.61
C ASP A 363 -10.31 5.34 2.11
N ILE A 364 -9.24 5.80 2.77
CA ILE A 364 -8.11 4.98 3.21
C ILE A 364 -7.85 5.23 4.70
N LEU A 365 -7.58 4.15 5.42
CA LEU A 365 -7.01 4.20 6.76
C LEU A 365 -5.54 3.79 6.72
N SER A 366 -4.72 4.50 7.49
CA SER A 366 -3.30 4.20 7.68
C SER A 366 -3.00 3.97 9.17
N SER A 367 -2.15 3.02 9.49
CA SER A 367 -1.73 2.73 10.85
C SER A 367 -0.89 3.84 11.47
N ASP A 368 -0.35 4.74 10.64
CA ASP A 368 0.45 5.88 11.07
C ASP A 368 1.60 5.36 11.96
N TYR A 369 1.58 5.62 13.25
CA TYR A 369 2.63 5.19 14.16
C TYR A 369 2.33 3.88 14.90
N TYR A 370 1.20 3.20 14.65
CA TYR A 370 0.72 2.04 15.41
C TYR A 370 0.06 0.96 14.53
N PRO A 371 0.82 -0.02 14.01
CA PRO A 371 0.35 -1.05 13.06
C PRO A 371 -0.98 -1.75 13.42
N ALA A 372 -1.13 -2.16 14.68
CA ALA A 372 -2.31 -2.89 15.16
C ALA A 372 -3.61 -2.07 15.14
N SER A 373 -3.54 -0.75 14.92
CA SER A 373 -4.73 0.09 14.80
C SER A 373 -5.49 -0.13 13.48
N LEU A 374 -4.83 -0.62 12.44
CA LEU A 374 -5.37 -0.64 11.08
C LEU A 374 -6.63 -1.51 10.97
N LEU A 375 -6.50 -2.81 11.27
CA LEU A 375 -7.65 -3.72 11.29
C LEU A 375 -8.68 -3.33 12.36
N HIS A 376 -8.22 -2.81 13.50
CA HIS A 376 -9.10 -2.41 14.58
C HIS A 376 -10.03 -1.27 14.17
N ALA A 377 -9.49 -0.26 13.48
CA ALA A 377 -10.29 0.84 12.94
C ALA A 377 -11.33 0.35 11.93
N ALA A 378 -10.96 -0.56 11.03
CA ALA A 378 -11.92 -1.16 10.08
C ALA A 378 -13.06 -1.92 10.79
N LEU A 379 -12.75 -2.73 11.81
CA LEU A 379 -13.77 -3.45 12.58
C LEU A 379 -14.65 -2.51 13.42
N LEU A 380 -14.10 -1.42 13.96
CA LEU A 380 -14.87 -0.41 14.67
C LEU A 380 -15.85 0.31 13.73
N LEU A 381 -15.42 0.68 12.52
CA LEU A 381 -16.31 1.31 11.53
C LEU A 381 -17.43 0.37 11.07
N ALA A 382 -17.15 -0.92 10.91
CA ALA A 382 -18.15 -1.93 10.52
C ALA A 382 -19.10 -2.35 11.66
N GLY A 383 -18.75 -2.04 12.92
CA GLY A 383 -19.49 -2.47 14.10
C GLY A 383 -20.85 -1.77 14.27
N GLU A 384 -21.72 -2.36 15.10
CA GLU A 384 -23.10 -1.87 15.33
C GLU A 384 -23.19 -0.52 16.08
N HIS A 385 -22.07 0.03 16.54
CA HIS A 385 -22.00 1.22 17.41
C HIS A 385 -21.06 2.31 16.86
N SER A 386 -21.10 2.57 15.56
CA SER A 386 -20.48 3.79 15.02
C SER A 386 -21.32 4.99 15.45
N GLU A 387 -20.84 5.78 16.42
CA GLU A 387 -21.49 7.03 16.90
C GLU A 387 -21.60 8.13 15.81
N TYR A 388 -21.27 7.81 14.56
CA TYR A 388 -21.18 8.72 13.42
C TYR A 388 -22.28 8.37 12.39
N ASP A 389 -23.52 8.44 12.86
CA ASP A 389 -24.77 7.88 12.30
C ASP A 389 -25.19 8.31 10.87
N ALA A 390 -24.42 9.12 10.16
CA ALA A 390 -24.77 9.48 8.78
C ALA A 390 -24.43 8.37 7.78
N ILE A 391 -23.41 7.54 8.05
CA ILE A 391 -23.00 6.44 7.16
C ILE A 391 -22.63 5.20 7.95
N ARG A 392 -23.37 4.11 7.70
CA ARG A 392 -23.03 2.78 8.18
C ARG A 392 -22.07 2.11 7.21
N TYR A 393 -20.97 1.57 7.73
CA TYR A 393 -20.07 0.72 6.96
C TYR A 393 -20.47 -0.75 7.19
N ASP A 394 -20.55 -1.52 6.11
CA ASP A 394 -20.51 -2.96 6.23
C ASP A 394 -19.04 -3.42 6.31
N LEU A 395 -18.84 -4.69 6.70
CA LEU A 395 -17.50 -5.24 6.84
C LEU A 395 -16.68 -5.17 5.54
N PRO A 396 -17.21 -5.54 4.35
CA PRO A 396 -16.46 -5.43 3.10
C PRO A 396 -15.99 -4.01 2.79
N ARG A 397 -16.85 -3.00 2.98
CA ARG A 397 -16.49 -1.59 2.73
C ARG A 397 -15.40 -1.13 3.70
N ALA A 398 -15.53 -1.43 5.00
CA ALA A 398 -14.52 -1.02 5.98
C ALA A 398 -13.17 -1.71 5.75
N VAL A 399 -13.18 -3.00 5.38
CA VAL A 399 -11.97 -3.75 5.04
C VAL A 399 -11.32 -3.20 3.77
N ALA A 400 -12.10 -2.79 2.76
CA ALA A 400 -11.55 -2.19 1.55
C ALA A 400 -10.70 -0.94 1.83
N MET A 401 -11.03 -0.16 2.87
CA MET A 401 -10.28 1.03 3.28
C MET A 401 -8.87 0.73 3.81
N VAL A 402 -8.59 -0.52 4.17
CA VAL A 402 -7.30 -0.99 4.72
C VAL A 402 -6.64 -2.07 3.86
N SER A 403 -7.21 -2.41 2.71
CA SER A 403 -6.67 -3.41 1.80
C SER A 403 -6.75 -2.95 0.34
N ARG A 404 -7.95 -2.98 -0.26
CA ARG A 404 -8.19 -2.74 -1.69
C ARG A 404 -7.91 -1.30 -2.09
N THR A 405 -8.53 -0.36 -1.42
CA THR A 405 -8.43 1.07 -1.73
C THR A 405 -6.98 1.55 -1.62
N PRO A 406 -6.23 1.28 -0.54
CA PRO A 406 -4.82 1.63 -0.49
C PRO A 406 -3.96 0.91 -1.57
N ALA A 407 -4.22 -0.36 -1.87
CA ALA A 407 -3.53 -1.06 -2.95
C ALA A 407 -3.69 -0.34 -4.30
N LEU A 408 -4.93 -0.03 -4.68
CA LEU A 408 -5.22 0.67 -5.93
C LEU A 408 -4.63 2.07 -5.98
N ALA A 409 -4.70 2.82 -4.87
CA ALA A 409 -4.13 4.17 -4.78
C ALA A 409 -2.61 4.18 -4.95
N ALA A 410 -1.92 3.10 -4.60
CA ALA A 410 -0.48 2.90 -4.82
C ALA A 410 -0.14 2.19 -6.15
N GLY A 411 -1.13 1.97 -7.03
CA GLY A 411 -0.94 1.30 -8.32
C GLY A 411 -0.81 -0.23 -8.25
N LEU A 412 -1.12 -0.84 -7.10
CA LEU A 412 -1.10 -2.29 -6.91
C LEU A 412 -2.47 -2.89 -7.26
N THR A 413 -2.55 -3.59 -8.39
CA THR A 413 -3.80 -4.21 -8.89
C THR A 413 -3.87 -5.72 -8.65
N ASP A 414 -2.83 -6.29 -8.04
CA ASP A 414 -2.65 -7.72 -7.86
C ASP A 414 -3.04 -8.24 -6.46
N ARG A 415 -3.52 -7.38 -5.56
CA ARG A 415 -3.82 -7.68 -4.15
C ARG A 415 -4.93 -6.80 -3.58
N GLY A 416 -5.20 -6.96 -2.28
CA GLY A 416 -6.15 -6.14 -1.53
C GLY A 416 -7.60 -6.66 -1.55
N GLU A 417 -7.87 -7.73 -2.31
CA GLU A 417 -9.18 -8.38 -2.40
C GLU A 417 -9.02 -9.91 -2.43
N ILE A 418 -10.00 -10.63 -1.87
CA ILE A 418 -10.09 -12.09 -2.02
C ILE A 418 -10.81 -12.36 -3.34
N ARG A 419 -10.04 -12.41 -4.44
CA ARG A 419 -10.57 -12.61 -5.78
C ARG A 419 -9.65 -13.52 -6.59
N VAL A 420 -10.26 -14.40 -7.38
CA VAL A 420 -9.53 -15.31 -8.28
C VAL A 420 -8.53 -14.53 -9.14
N GLY A 421 -7.30 -15.05 -9.21
CA GLY A 421 -6.18 -14.46 -9.93
C GLY A 421 -5.41 -13.35 -9.20
N LEU A 422 -5.87 -12.92 -8.02
CA LEU A 422 -5.07 -12.05 -7.15
C LEU A 422 -4.15 -12.86 -6.24
N ARG A 423 -3.14 -12.20 -5.68
CA ARG A 423 -2.26 -12.81 -4.68
C ARG A 423 -3.07 -13.30 -3.49
N ALA A 424 -2.76 -14.49 -3.00
CA ALA A 424 -3.27 -15.03 -1.74
C ALA A 424 -2.52 -14.40 -0.55
N ASP A 425 -2.53 -13.07 -0.53
CA ASP A 425 -2.19 -12.27 0.64
C ASP A 425 -3.47 -12.21 1.49
N LEU A 426 -3.49 -12.94 2.61
CA LEU A 426 -4.68 -13.20 3.40
C LEU A 426 -4.36 -13.12 4.89
N LEU A 427 -5.38 -12.86 5.71
CA LEU A 427 -5.26 -13.01 7.16
C LEU A 427 -6.50 -13.66 7.77
N GLN A 428 -6.28 -14.44 8.81
CA GLN A 428 -7.32 -14.97 9.68
C GLN A 428 -7.39 -14.08 10.93
N ALA A 429 -8.57 -13.54 11.23
CA ALA A 429 -8.78 -12.72 12.42
C ALA A 429 -10.12 -12.99 13.09
N ARG A 430 -10.11 -12.90 14.42
CA ARG A 430 -11.32 -12.90 15.24
C ARG A 430 -11.59 -11.49 15.75
N ALA A 431 -12.84 -11.04 15.66
CA ALA A 431 -13.30 -9.86 16.38
C ALA A 431 -13.79 -10.29 17.77
N LEU A 432 -13.22 -9.71 18.84
CA LEU A 432 -13.77 -9.84 20.20
C LEU A 432 -15.03 -8.97 20.35
N GLY A 433 -15.78 -9.14 21.45
CA GLY A 433 -17.06 -8.44 21.65
C GLY A 433 -17.00 -6.90 21.62
N ASN A 434 -15.82 -6.31 21.74
CA ASN A 434 -15.58 -4.86 21.62
C ASN A 434 -14.94 -4.47 20.27
N ASN A 435 -15.05 -5.31 19.24
CA ASN A 435 -14.40 -5.16 17.93
C ASN A 435 -12.86 -5.16 17.95
N GLN A 436 -12.23 -5.51 19.08
CA GLN A 436 -10.79 -5.72 19.15
C GLN A 436 -10.41 -6.91 18.26
N PRO A 437 -9.55 -6.72 17.23
CA PRO A 437 -9.08 -7.83 16.43
C PRO A 437 -8.05 -8.67 17.19
N VAL A 438 -8.11 -9.98 16.97
CA VAL A 438 -7.06 -10.94 17.27
C VAL A 438 -6.67 -11.60 15.95
N VAL A 439 -5.52 -11.19 15.40
CA VAL A 439 -4.93 -11.84 14.22
C VAL A 439 -4.39 -13.20 14.65
N ARG A 440 -4.78 -14.25 13.94
CA ARG A 440 -4.44 -15.65 14.25
C ARG A 440 -3.37 -16.18 13.33
N GLN A 441 -3.50 -15.91 12.04
CA GLN A 441 -2.60 -16.36 11.00
C GLN A 441 -2.55 -15.33 9.87
N VAL A 442 -1.41 -15.25 9.19
CA VAL A 442 -1.24 -14.38 8.00
C VAL A 442 -0.52 -15.16 6.92
N TRP A 443 -0.99 -15.00 5.68
CA TRP A 443 -0.39 -15.56 4.49
C TRP A 443 0.05 -14.45 3.53
N ARG A 444 1.24 -14.59 2.96
CA ARG A 444 1.71 -13.79 1.83
C ARG A 444 1.95 -14.72 0.64
N GLY A 445 1.26 -14.50 -0.47
CA GLY A 445 1.30 -15.40 -1.63
C GLY A 445 1.04 -16.86 -1.23
N GLY A 446 0.04 -17.10 -0.38
CA GLY A 446 -0.34 -18.43 0.08
C GLY A 446 0.63 -19.10 1.06
N GLN A 447 1.77 -18.48 1.38
CA GLN A 447 2.70 -18.98 2.39
C GLN A 447 2.38 -18.36 3.75
N ARG A 448 2.22 -19.20 4.78
CA ARG A 448 1.96 -18.73 6.14
C ARG A 448 3.22 -18.06 6.72
N VAL A 449 3.09 -16.81 7.13
CA VAL A 449 4.16 -15.95 7.65
C VAL A 449 3.95 -15.54 9.11
N PHE A 450 2.77 -15.78 9.66
CA PHE A 450 2.45 -15.62 11.09
C PHE A 450 1.50 -16.71 11.55
#